data_AF-A0A1W9T1M5-F1
#
_entry.id   AF-A0A1W9T1M5-F1
#
_cell.length_a   1.000
_cell.length_b   1.000
_cell.length_c   1.000
_cell.angle_alpha   90.00
_cell.angle_beta   90.00
_cell.angle_gamma   90.00
#
_symmetry.space_group_name_H-M   'P 1'
#
loop_
_entity.id
_entity.type
_entity.pdbx_description
1 polymer ?
#
loop_
_entity_poly.entity_id
_entity_poly.type
_entity_poly.pdbx_seq_one_letter_code
_entity_poly.pdbx_strand_id
1 'polypeptide(L)' 'MVIKRFLPSGRTTVIGIPFLWLLLFLVIPFAIVLKISFAEMAVARPPFTELFTFAEEKLSVILNLGNYLFLIEDHLYTA' A
#
# COMPACT_ATOMS: atom_id res chain seq x y z
N MET A 1 18.65 31.92 -9.22
CA MET A 1 18.29 32.27 -7.82
C MET A 1 17.00 31.60 -7.31
N VAL A 2 16.39 30.65 -8.05
CA VAL A 2 15.03 30.15 -7.73
C VAL A 2 15.02 28.93 -6.79
N ILE A 3 16.11 28.17 -6.72
CA ILE A 3 16.17 26.88 -6.00
C ILE A 3 16.19 27.03 -4.47
N LYS A 4 16.68 28.16 -3.92
CA LYS A 4 16.78 28.39 -2.47
C LYS A 4 15.43 28.41 -1.75
N ARG A 5 14.31 28.62 -2.46
CA ARG A 5 12.97 28.65 -1.87
C ARG A 5 12.42 27.27 -1.50
N PHE A 6 12.98 26.20 -2.08
CA PHE A 6 12.57 24.82 -1.83
C PHE A 6 13.47 24.09 -0.82
N LEU A 7 14.55 24.74 -0.34
CA LEU A 7 15.40 24.16 0.68
C LEU A 7 14.69 24.25 2.04
N PRO A 8 14.46 23.13 2.73
CA PRO A 8 13.83 23.16 4.05
C PRO A 8 14.73 23.91 5.03
N SER A 9 14.19 24.98 5.60
CA SER A 9 14.77 25.65 6.77
C SER A 9 14.77 24.73 8.00
N GLY A 10 15.59 25.05 9.00
CA GLY A 10 15.55 24.33 10.29
C GLY A 10 14.15 24.28 10.91
N ARG A 11 13.39 25.39 10.81
CA ARG A 11 11.98 25.45 11.26
C ARG A 11 11.08 24.47 10.53
N THR A 12 11.18 24.40 9.20
CA THR A 12 10.34 23.49 8.40
C THR A 12 10.69 22.03 8.64
N THR A 13 11.95 21.70 8.94
CA THR A 13 12.36 20.34 9.28
C THR A 13 11.83 19.91 10.65
N VAL A 14 11.92 20.78 11.65
CA VAL A 14 11.39 20.51 13.01
C VAL A 14 9.88 20.26 12.99
N ILE A 15 9.14 20.97 12.14
CA ILE A 15 7.70 20.76 11.97
C ILE A 15 7.44 19.54 11.06
N GLY A 16 8.17 19.42 9.96
CA GLY A 16 7.93 18.42 8.93
C GLY A 16 8.16 16.99 9.39
N ILE A 17 9.15 16.75 10.26
CA ILE A 17 9.45 15.40 10.77
C ILE A 17 8.25 14.78 11.52
N PRO A 18 7.64 15.44 12.53
CA PRO A 18 6.42 14.95 13.16
C PRO A 18 5.26 14.71 12.18
N PHE A 19 5.03 15.62 11.23
CA PHE A 19 3.96 15.43 10.24
C PHE A 19 4.23 14.26 9.29
N LEU A 20 5.47 14.07 8.87
CA LEU A 20 5.86 12.91 8.07
C LEU A 20 5.65 11.62 8.85
N TRP A 21 6.01 11.61 10.14
CA TRP A 21 5.74 10.48 11.02
C TRP A 21 4.24 10.17 11.09
N LEU A 22 3.41 11.17 11.36
CA LEU A 22 1.96 11.01 11.39
C LEU A 22 1.42 10.51 10.05
N LEU A 23 1.90 11.04 8.92
CA LEU A 23 1.50 10.60 7.58
C LEU A 23 1.89 9.15 7.31
N LEU A 24 3.10 8.74 7.69
CA LEU A 24 3.55 7.35 7.53
C LEU A 24 2.64 6.40 8.32
N PHE A 25 2.39 6.68 9.59
CA PHE A 25 1.53 5.84 10.42
C PHE A 25 0.06 5.91 10.00
N LEU A 26 -0.38 7.01 9.39
CA LEU A 26 -1.68 7.09 8.77
C LEU A 26 -1.77 6.17 7.55
N VAL A 27 -0.76 6.18 6.67
CA VAL A 27 -0.80 5.48 5.36
C VAL A 27 -0.50 3.99 5.48
N ILE A 28 0.40 3.57 6.37
CA ILE A 28 0.78 2.16 6.58
C ILE A 28 -0.44 1.21 6.70
N PRO A 29 -1.44 1.44 7.57
CA PRO A 29 -2.57 0.54 7.69
C PRO A 29 -3.38 0.43 6.39
N PHE A 30 -3.57 1.52 5.64
CA PHE A 30 -4.25 1.48 4.35
C PHE A 30 -3.42 0.73 3.30
N ALA A 31 -2.10 0.89 3.30
CA ALA A 31 -1.22 0.15 2.41
C ALA A 31 -1.27 -1.37 2.69
N ILE A 32 -1.42 -1.77 3.95
CA ILE A 32 -1.62 -3.18 4.33
C ILE A 32 -2.95 -3.70 3.79
N VAL A 33 -4.05 -2.95 3.98
CA VAL A 33 -5.37 -3.33 3.45
C VAL A 33 -5.33 -3.41 1.91
N LEU A 34 -4.65 -2.48 1.26
CA LEU A 34 -4.45 -2.49 -0.18
C LEU A 34 -3.63 -3.70 -0.66
N LYS A 35 -2.59 -4.12 0.08
CA LYS A 35 -1.88 -5.37 -0.23
C LYS A 35 -2.85 -6.56 -0.14
N ILE A 36 -3.64 -6.63 0.92
CA ILE A 36 -4.56 -7.74 1.17
C ILE A 36 -5.68 -7.79 0.12
N SER A 37 -6.16 -6.64 -0.38
CA SER A 37 -7.23 -6.61 -1.39
C SER A 37 -6.84 -7.24 -2.73
N PHE A 38 -5.53 -7.34 -3.03
CA PHE A 38 -5.01 -8.09 -4.18
C PHE A 38 -4.60 -9.52 -3.85
N ALA A 39 -4.63 -9.95 -2.59
CA ALA A 39 -4.21 -11.28 -2.17
C ALA A 39 -5.38 -12.28 -2.23
N GLU A 40 -5.04 -13.55 -2.27
CA GLU A 40 -6.00 -14.65 -2.11
C GLU A 40 -5.95 -15.17 -0.68
N MET A 41 -7.10 -15.60 -0.14
CA MET A 41 -7.12 -16.28 1.15
C MET A 41 -6.51 -17.67 1.02
N ALA A 42 -5.55 -17.97 1.87
CA ALA A 42 -4.91 -19.28 1.93
C ALA A 42 -5.06 -19.89 3.31
N VAL A 43 -5.22 -21.22 3.38
CA VAL A 43 -5.15 -21.99 4.63
C VAL A 43 -3.69 -22.12 5.07
N ALA A 44 -3.09 -20.99 5.43
CA ALA A 44 -1.69 -20.85 5.80
C ALA A 44 -1.52 -19.80 6.90
N ARG A 45 -0.28 -19.67 7.39
CA ARG A 45 0.13 -18.57 8.27
C ARG A 45 1.32 -17.88 7.59
N PRO A 46 1.19 -16.63 7.15
CA PRO A 46 0.01 -15.74 7.19
C PRO A 46 -1.19 -16.24 6.36
N PRO A 47 -2.44 -15.78 6.65
CA PRO A 47 -3.66 -16.26 5.98
C PRO A 47 -3.90 -15.67 4.57
N PHE A 48 -2.88 -15.01 3.99
CA PHE A 48 -2.95 -14.36 2.68
C PHE A 48 -1.75 -14.77 1.84
N THR A 49 -1.95 -14.94 0.53
CA THR A 49 -0.87 -15.24 -0.41
C THR A 49 0.10 -14.06 -0.55
N GLU A 50 1.36 -14.37 -0.86
CA GLU A 50 2.35 -13.35 -1.19
C GLU A 50 2.10 -12.82 -2.61
N LEU A 51 2.03 -11.49 -2.74
CA LEU A 51 1.87 -10.84 -4.05
C LEU A 51 3.18 -10.81 -4.85
N PHE A 52 4.31 -10.77 -4.15
CA PHE A 52 5.64 -10.64 -4.73
C PHE A 52 6.53 -11.75 -4.16
N THR A 53 7.15 -12.54 -5.03
CA THR A 53 8.17 -13.49 -4.62
C THR A 53 9.43 -13.27 -5.45
N PHE A 54 10.58 -13.29 -4.80
CA PHE A 54 11.87 -13.18 -5.46
C PHE A 54 12.70 -14.41 -5.15
N ALA A 55 12.93 -15.25 -6.15
CA ALA A 55 13.68 -16.49 -6.03
C ALA A 55 14.35 -16.81 -7.37
N GLU A 56 15.54 -17.43 -7.33
CA GLU A 56 16.26 -17.85 -8.54
C GLU A 56 16.45 -16.71 -9.56
N GLU A 57 16.76 -15.51 -9.08
CA GLU A 57 16.91 -14.30 -9.91
C GLU A 57 15.65 -13.88 -10.68
N LYS A 58 14.48 -14.42 -10.31
CA LYS A 58 13.19 -14.08 -10.91
C LYS A 58 12.29 -13.37 -9.89
N LEU A 59 11.69 -12.27 -10.34
CA LEU A 59 10.60 -11.59 -9.66
C LEU A 59 9.27 -12.11 -10.20
N SER A 60 8.46 -12.73 -9.35
CA SER A 60 7.08 -13.10 -9.65
C SER A 60 6.12 -12.12 -8.98
N VAL A 61 5.09 -11.70 -9.71
CA VAL A 61 4.01 -10.83 -9.21
C VAL A 61 2.68 -11.48 -9.52
N ILE A 62 1.91 -11.81 -8.48
CA ILE A 62 0.60 -12.47 -8.60
C ILE A 62 -0.43 -11.60 -7.91
N LEU A 63 -1.45 -11.16 -8.66
CA LEU A 63 -2.52 -10.27 -8.17
C LEU A 63 -3.88 -10.93 -8.42
N ASN A 64 -4.71 -11.00 -7.38
CA ASN A 64 -6.09 -11.45 -7.48
C ASN A 64 -7.01 -10.26 -7.81
N LEU A 65 -7.24 -10.04 -9.11
CA LEU A 65 -8.20 -9.04 -9.59
C LEU A 65 -9.66 -9.49 -9.46
N GLY A 66 -9.90 -10.79 -9.25
CA GLY A 66 -11.22 -11.36 -9.04
C GLY A 66 -11.93 -10.76 -7.83
N ASN A 67 -11.18 -10.37 -6.79
CA ASN A 67 -11.72 -9.66 -5.63
C ASN A 67 -12.46 -8.37 -6.02
N TYR A 68 -11.99 -7.64 -7.04
CA TYR A 68 -12.63 -6.40 -7.51
C TYR A 68 -13.76 -6.67 -8.50
N LEU A 69 -13.59 -7.66 -9.38
CA LEU A 69 -14.64 -8.06 -10.31
C LEU A 69 -15.88 -8.55 -9.54
N PHE A 70 -15.68 -9.34 -8.49
CA PHE A 70 -16.75 -9.78 -7.60
C PHE A 70 -17.57 -8.62 -7.03
N LEU A 71 -16.92 -7.53 -6.60
CA LEU A 71 -17.62 -6.35 -6.07
C LEU A 71 -18.46 -5.62 -7.12
N ILE A 72 -18.08 -5.70 -8.39
CA ILE A 72 -18.81 -5.03 -9.49
C ILE A 72 -19.94 -5.93 -10.00
N GLU A 73 -19.76 -7.25 -9.97
CA GLU A 73 -20.77 -8.21 -10.43
C GLU A 73 -21.85 -8.50 -9.38
N ASP A 74 -21.52 -8.36 -8.10
CA ASP A 74 -22.44 -8.64 -7.02
C ASP A 74 -23.46 -7.50 -6.84
N HIS A 75 -24.73 -7.85 -7.00
CA HIS A 75 -25.88 -6.95 -6.90
C HIS A 75 -26.03 -6.34 -5.50
N LEU A 76 -25.41 -6.92 -4.46
CA LEU A 76 -25.35 -6.34 -3.11
C LEU A 76 -24.56 -5.02 -3.09
N TYR A 77 -23.57 -4.87 -3.97
CA TYR A 77 -22.63 -3.74 -3.97
C TYR A 77 -22.89 -2.72 -5.08
N THR A 78 -23.78 -3.02 -6.03
CA THR A 78 -24.07 -2.19 -7.21
C THR A 78 -25.49 -1.62 -7.26
N ALA A 79 -26.28 -1.83 -6.20
CA ALA A 79 -27.63 -1.30 -6.06
C ALA A 79 -27.68 0.24 -5.90
#